data_AF-A0A5J4WKN8-F1
#
_entry.id   AF-A0A5J4WKN8-F1
#
_cell.length_a   1.000
_cell.length_b   1.000
_cell.length_c   1.000
_cell.angle_alpha   90.00
_cell.angle_beta   90.00
_cell.angle_gamma   90.00
#
_symmetry.space_group_name_H-M   'P 1'
#
loop_
_entity.id
_entity.type
_entity.pdbx_description
1 polymer ?
#
loop_
_entity_poly.entity_id
_entity_poly.type
_entity_poly.pdbx_seq_one_letter_code
_entity_poly.pdbx_strand_id
1 'polypeptide(L)'
;MAERQSESLRLPGIQEQSNERSKLSEIPFLVDEILSEDPQRCIQCTEKLMKIALQGNEQPSSNMFLCALTTLLNSDIIEESKVASDALSKIIRNSQNIRESLIKSGFVEMARFNLTDENTPDHIHTNILIVIQDLVFNSADVHAFSSLFGILSQISEGKDKDMKKKSIGLMAKKICAILSSQGITGHSSSDEVQELKMQNEEQKRQIEIKTRENEELQRKDEDKTIKISDIERNQQEMSRENEESKRNIAELERKDDDNKKKITELEKQLADSNSKPNTNIQQVSELQSDEIPISITCPSGSYTKKEGEFTYTSILSEQKTFSINPAVQKGIYRCEFKANKVSNNLWFGIMKYGLAIPFGQHAHSSPYCKDSMFFHQNGKLYQNGKCTAGNQAIKDNDSVALEFYMYYTGGSVTVLSLKLQAATQVRNIPGSKEMKWE
;
A
#
# COMPACT_ATOMS: atom_id res chain seq x y z
N MET A 1 -46.91 107.11 1.34
CA MET A 1 -47.12 105.65 1.24
C MET A 1 -45.77 104.98 1.37
N ALA A 2 -45.56 104.22 2.44
CA ALA A 2 -44.46 103.28 2.61
C ALA A 2 -44.94 102.24 3.62
N GLU A 3 -45.27 101.05 3.12
CA GLU A 3 -45.75 99.91 3.91
C GLU A 3 -44.59 99.27 4.67
N ARG A 4 -44.77 99.10 5.98
CA ARG A 4 -43.97 98.22 6.83
C ARG A 4 -44.63 96.85 6.85
N GLN A 5 -43.93 95.82 6.37
CA GLN A 5 -44.30 94.43 6.56
C GLN A 5 -43.64 93.88 7.83
N SER A 6 -44.43 93.21 8.65
CA SER A 6 -44.02 92.54 9.89
C SER A 6 -43.80 91.05 9.58
N GLU A 7 -42.57 90.57 9.67
CA GLU A 7 -42.24 89.15 9.62
C GLU A 7 -42.54 88.47 10.96
N SER A 8 -43.38 87.43 10.90
CA SER A 8 -43.73 86.56 12.04
C SER A 8 -42.97 85.24 11.91
N LEU A 9 -41.98 85.05 12.80
CA LEU A 9 -41.22 83.81 12.95
C LEU A 9 -42.12 82.71 13.53
N ARG A 10 -42.54 81.75 12.70
CA ARG A 10 -43.09 80.46 13.16
C ARG A 10 -41.98 79.42 13.23
N LEU A 11 -41.67 78.97 14.43
CA LEU A 11 -40.85 77.78 14.72
C LEU A 11 -41.60 76.51 14.31
N PRO A 12 -41.00 75.62 13.50
CA PRO A 12 -41.52 74.27 13.30
C PRO A 12 -40.85 73.29 14.28
N GLY A 13 -41.66 72.47 14.97
CA GLY A 13 -41.17 71.20 15.53
C GLY A 13 -41.38 70.99 17.04
N ILE A 14 -42.59 70.64 17.47
CA ILE A 14 -42.83 70.00 18.79
C ILE A 14 -43.86 68.82 18.70
N GLN A 15 -44.40 68.47 17.53
CA GLN A 15 -45.61 67.60 17.48
C GLN A 15 -45.38 66.09 17.25
N GLU A 16 -44.15 65.60 17.08
CA GLU A 16 -43.90 64.15 16.87
C GLU A 16 -43.53 63.35 18.13
N GLN A 17 -43.09 63.99 19.23
CA GLN A 17 -42.66 63.25 20.43
C GLN A 17 -43.81 62.61 21.23
N SER A 18 -45.06 63.05 21.06
CA SER A 18 -46.18 62.50 21.84
C SER A 18 -46.62 61.10 21.38
N ASN A 19 -46.21 60.65 20.19
CA ASN A 19 -46.62 59.35 19.64
C ASN A 19 -45.62 58.20 19.94
N GLU A 20 -44.44 58.51 20.50
CA GLU A 20 -43.47 57.48 20.92
C GLU A 20 -43.77 56.94 22.32
N ARG A 21 -44.24 57.79 23.25
CA ARG A 21 -44.58 57.36 24.61
C ARG A 21 -45.75 56.36 24.64
N SER A 22 -46.71 56.46 23.73
CA SER A 22 -47.83 55.51 23.63
C SER A 22 -47.39 54.11 23.21
N LYS A 23 -46.31 53.99 22.40
CA LYS A 23 -45.79 52.70 21.95
C LYS A 23 -45.06 51.93 23.07
N LEU A 24 -44.46 52.63 24.03
CA LEU A 24 -43.74 51.99 25.14
C LEU A 24 -44.69 51.33 26.14
N SER A 25 -45.89 51.89 26.37
CA SER A 25 -46.90 51.25 27.22
C SER A 25 -47.46 49.95 26.66
N GLU A 26 -47.24 49.66 25.38
CA GLU A 26 -47.65 48.39 24.75
C GLU A 26 -46.67 47.23 25.04
N ILE A 27 -45.43 47.51 25.47
CA ILE A 27 -44.39 46.48 25.63
C ILE A 27 -44.81 45.35 26.59
N PRO A 28 -45.36 45.61 27.79
CA PRO A 28 -45.77 44.53 28.69
C PRO A 28 -46.84 43.62 28.08
N PHE A 29 -47.81 44.20 27.35
CA PHE A 29 -48.87 43.44 26.68
C PHE A 29 -48.32 42.57 25.55
N LEU A 30 -47.36 43.09 24.77
CA LEU A 30 -46.71 42.33 23.71
C LEU A 30 -45.83 41.20 24.26
N VAL A 31 -45.19 41.42 25.41
CA VAL A 31 -44.42 40.37 26.09
C VAL A 31 -45.33 39.26 26.60
N ASP A 32 -46.47 39.60 27.19
CA ASP A 32 -47.47 38.61 27.64
C ASP A 32 -48.01 37.78 26.46
N GLU A 33 -48.29 38.43 25.32
CA GLU A 33 -48.79 37.75 24.13
C GLU A 33 -47.72 36.86 23.45
N ILE A 34 -46.43 37.19 23.55
CA ILE A 34 -45.33 36.32 23.08
C ILE A 34 -45.26 35.03 23.89
N LEU A 35 -45.65 35.08 25.15
CA LEU A 35 -45.69 33.91 26.03
C LEU A 35 -47.02 33.14 25.91
N SER A 36 -47.91 33.54 25.00
CA SER A 36 -49.14 32.80 24.70
C SER A 36 -48.85 31.56 23.84
N GLU A 37 -49.76 30.58 23.86
CA GLU A 37 -49.62 29.31 23.11
C GLU A 37 -49.88 29.45 21.59
N ASP A 38 -50.13 30.64 21.06
CA ASP A 38 -50.40 30.87 19.62
C ASP A 38 -49.13 31.30 18.87
N PRO A 39 -48.51 30.42 18.06
CA PRO A 39 -47.24 30.73 17.38
C PRO A 39 -47.38 31.89 16.39
N GLN A 40 -48.55 32.07 15.76
CA GLN A 40 -48.75 33.17 14.80
C GLN A 40 -48.77 34.52 15.52
N ARG A 41 -49.42 34.59 16.69
CA ARG A 41 -49.39 35.80 17.51
C ARG A 41 -48.01 36.07 18.06
N CYS A 42 -47.30 35.02 18.48
CA CYS A 42 -45.92 35.13 18.95
C CYS A 42 -45.01 35.78 17.89
N ILE A 43 -45.10 35.33 16.63
CA ILE A 43 -44.36 35.90 15.50
C ILE A 43 -44.72 37.38 15.30
N GLN A 44 -46.00 37.71 15.23
CA GLN A 44 -46.46 39.09 15.01
C GLN A 44 -46.03 40.03 16.14
N CYS A 45 -46.12 39.58 17.39
CA CYS A 45 -45.71 40.35 18.56
C CYS A 45 -44.19 40.52 18.61
N THR A 46 -43.44 39.49 18.25
CA THR A 46 -41.97 39.55 18.13
C THR A 46 -41.53 40.58 17.08
N GLU A 47 -42.16 40.58 15.90
CA GLU A 47 -41.88 41.58 14.87
C GLU A 47 -42.21 43.01 15.33
N LYS A 48 -43.31 43.19 16.06
CA LYS A 48 -43.72 44.48 16.60
C LYS A 48 -42.75 44.97 17.68
N LEU A 49 -42.33 44.10 18.60
CA LEU A 49 -41.30 44.42 19.60
C LEU A 49 -39.97 44.76 18.95
N MET A 50 -39.56 44.03 17.92
CA MET A 50 -38.33 44.32 17.17
C MET A 50 -38.40 45.71 16.53
N LYS A 51 -39.53 46.10 15.93
CA LYS A 51 -39.72 47.46 15.38
C LYS A 51 -39.60 48.53 16.46
N ILE A 52 -40.17 48.29 17.65
CA ILE A 52 -40.05 49.20 18.80
C ILE A 52 -38.59 49.28 19.26
N ALA A 53 -37.88 48.14 19.37
CA ALA A 53 -36.48 48.08 19.80
C ALA A 53 -35.53 48.80 18.84
N LEU A 54 -35.81 48.78 17.54
CA LEU A 54 -35.02 49.49 16.53
C LEU A 54 -35.34 50.99 16.44
N GLN A 55 -36.53 51.43 16.88
CA GLN A 55 -36.95 52.83 16.87
C GLN A 55 -36.63 53.56 18.18
N GLY A 56 -36.59 52.83 19.29
CA GLY A 56 -36.49 53.41 20.63
C GLY A 56 -35.11 53.94 20.98
N ASN A 57 -35.07 55.18 21.48
CA ASN A 57 -33.91 55.72 22.16
C ASN A 57 -33.70 54.96 23.50
N GLU A 58 -32.45 54.76 23.89
CA GLU A 58 -31.93 53.90 24.96
C GLU A 58 -32.74 53.95 26.28
N GLN A 59 -33.70 53.04 26.48
CA GLN A 59 -34.59 53.03 27.66
C GLN A 59 -34.59 51.67 28.39
N PRO A 60 -34.82 51.66 29.73
CA PRO A 60 -34.83 50.46 30.59
C PRO A 60 -35.88 49.40 30.24
N SER A 61 -36.78 49.66 29.30
CA SER A 61 -37.72 48.68 28.75
C SER A 61 -37.05 47.61 27.88
N SER A 62 -35.75 47.75 27.57
CA SER A 62 -34.98 46.77 26.81
C SER A 62 -34.95 45.39 27.45
N ASN A 63 -34.82 45.33 28.77
CA ASN A 63 -34.67 44.07 29.48
C ASN A 63 -35.92 43.17 29.39
N MET A 64 -37.13 43.74 29.42
CA MET A 64 -38.36 42.95 29.40
C MET A 64 -38.51 42.16 28.10
N PHE A 65 -38.28 42.79 26.94
CA PHE A 65 -38.38 42.07 25.68
C PHE A 65 -37.17 41.17 25.43
N LEU A 66 -35.97 41.52 25.88
CA LEU A 66 -34.79 40.65 25.75
C LEU A 66 -34.97 39.35 26.51
N CYS A 67 -35.58 39.39 27.71
CA CYS A 67 -35.96 38.19 28.44
C CYS A 67 -36.96 37.36 27.64
N ALA A 68 -38.01 37.97 27.08
CA ALA A 68 -39.01 37.26 26.28
C ALA A 68 -38.39 36.58 25.05
N LEU A 69 -37.53 37.27 24.30
CA LEU A 69 -36.83 36.71 23.15
C LEU A 69 -35.83 35.62 23.55
N THR A 70 -35.17 35.75 24.71
CA THR A 70 -34.26 34.71 25.23
C THR A 70 -35.02 33.45 25.62
N THR A 71 -36.20 33.59 26.22
CA THR A 71 -37.10 32.45 26.50
C THR A 71 -37.56 31.80 25.21
N LEU A 72 -37.99 32.60 24.23
CA LEU A 72 -38.48 32.09 22.95
C LEU A 72 -37.39 31.40 22.12
N LEU A 73 -36.14 31.87 22.23
CA LEU A 73 -34.97 31.22 21.63
C LEU A 73 -34.82 29.77 22.09
N ASN A 74 -35.25 29.48 23.32
CA ASN A 74 -35.25 28.14 23.92
C ASN A 74 -36.54 27.35 23.70
N SER A 75 -37.41 27.79 22.77
CA SER A 75 -38.64 27.07 22.43
C SER A 75 -38.34 25.77 21.68
N ASP A 76 -39.05 24.70 22.07
CA ASP A 76 -39.06 23.43 21.33
C ASP A 76 -39.72 23.59 19.95
N ILE A 77 -40.46 24.68 19.72
CA ILE A 77 -41.06 25.03 18.44
C ILE A 77 -39.99 25.71 17.57
N ILE A 78 -39.66 25.06 16.45
CA ILE A 78 -38.56 25.47 15.55
C ILE A 78 -38.76 26.90 15.04
N GLU A 79 -39.98 27.23 14.64
CA GLU A 79 -40.33 28.54 14.06
C GLU A 79 -40.17 29.66 15.08
N GLU A 80 -40.58 29.43 16.33
CA GLU A 80 -40.47 30.39 17.42
C GLU A 80 -39.01 30.67 17.79
N SER A 81 -38.23 29.60 18.01
CA SER A 81 -36.80 29.71 18.30
C SER A 81 -36.05 30.42 17.17
N LYS A 82 -36.41 30.13 15.91
CA LYS A 82 -35.82 30.78 14.74
C LYS A 82 -36.17 32.26 14.67
N VAL A 83 -37.44 32.62 14.84
CA VAL A 83 -37.89 34.02 14.80
C VAL A 83 -37.26 34.83 15.93
N ALA A 84 -37.11 34.24 17.12
CA ALA A 84 -36.36 34.84 18.22
C ALA A 84 -34.89 35.07 17.86
N SER A 85 -34.23 34.07 17.28
CA SER A 85 -32.83 34.15 16.83
C SER A 85 -32.63 35.25 15.79
N ASP A 86 -33.50 35.31 14.77
CA ASP A 86 -33.44 36.31 13.71
C ASP A 86 -33.67 37.73 14.26
N ALA A 87 -34.64 37.88 15.18
CA ALA A 87 -34.92 39.16 15.84
C ALA A 87 -33.75 39.63 16.70
N LEU A 88 -33.19 38.73 17.54
CA LEU A 88 -32.02 38.99 18.38
C LEU A 88 -30.81 39.39 17.52
N SER A 89 -30.50 38.61 16.49
CA SER A 89 -29.40 38.85 15.55
C SER A 89 -29.50 40.24 14.92
N LYS A 90 -30.71 40.64 14.52
CA LYS A 90 -30.95 41.96 13.94
C LYS A 90 -30.72 43.08 14.95
N ILE A 91 -31.24 42.98 16.18
CA ILE A 91 -31.07 44.06 17.17
C ILE A 91 -29.63 44.15 17.70
N ILE A 92 -28.92 43.01 17.85
CA ILE A 92 -27.52 42.94 18.28
C ILE A 92 -26.61 43.73 17.33
N ARG A 93 -26.81 43.56 16.01
CA ARG A 93 -26.02 44.26 14.99
C ARG A 93 -26.24 45.78 14.98
N ASN A 94 -27.41 46.25 15.44
CA ASN A 94 -27.81 47.65 15.33
C ASN A 94 -27.63 48.47 16.61
N SER A 95 -27.52 47.87 17.81
CA SER A 95 -27.47 48.62 19.07
C SER A 95 -26.47 48.05 20.07
N GLN A 96 -25.52 48.88 20.50
CA GLN A 96 -24.52 48.51 21.51
C GLN A 96 -25.14 48.24 22.89
N ASN A 97 -26.05 49.11 23.33
CA ASN A 97 -26.68 48.96 24.64
C ASN A 97 -27.52 47.69 24.75
N ILE A 98 -28.12 47.24 23.64
CA ILE A 98 -28.81 45.95 23.57
C ILE A 98 -27.84 44.80 23.77
N ARG A 99 -26.65 44.85 23.16
CA ARG A 99 -25.62 43.80 23.37
C ARG A 99 -25.22 43.69 24.83
N GLU A 100 -24.93 44.82 25.48
CA GLU A 100 -24.58 44.85 26.89
C GLU A 100 -25.73 44.39 27.79
N SER A 101 -26.96 44.80 27.48
CA SER A 101 -28.16 44.39 28.23
C SER A 101 -28.43 42.89 28.09
N LEU A 102 -28.27 42.32 26.90
CA LEU A 102 -28.45 40.89 26.65
C LEU A 102 -27.39 40.04 27.36
N ILE A 103 -26.13 40.49 27.38
CA ILE A 103 -25.08 39.83 28.16
C ILE A 103 -25.44 39.84 29.66
N LYS A 104 -25.91 40.99 30.18
CA LYS A 104 -26.31 41.16 31.58
C LYS A 104 -27.62 40.44 31.94
N SER A 105 -28.46 40.09 30.97
CA SER A 105 -29.75 39.42 31.22
C SER A 105 -29.62 37.92 31.50
N GLY A 106 -28.39 37.38 31.52
CA GLY A 106 -28.14 35.95 31.76
C GLY A 106 -28.16 35.09 30.49
N PHE A 107 -28.17 35.71 29.29
CA PHE A 107 -28.09 34.99 28.02
C PHE A 107 -26.89 34.03 27.97
N VAL A 108 -25.71 34.45 28.45
CA VAL A 108 -24.50 33.62 28.42
C VAL A 108 -24.68 32.35 29.25
N GLU A 109 -25.28 32.43 30.44
CA GLU A 109 -25.53 31.25 31.29
C GLU A 109 -26.61 30.35 30.71
N MET A 110 -27.67 30.91 30.11
CA MET A 110 -28.66 30.14 29.36
C MET A 110 -28.01 29.38 28.20
N ALA A 111 -27.14 30.05 27.43
CA ALA A 111 -26.44 29.43 26.32
C ALA A 111 -25.51 28.31 26.81
N ARG A 112 -24.80 28.55 27.92
CA ARG A 112 -23.94 27.55 28.55
C ARG A 112 -24.72 26.29 28.91
N PHE A 113 -25.89 26.43 29.53
CA PHE A 113 -26.74 25.31 29.93
C PHE A 113 -27.19 24.49 28.71
N ASN A 114 -27.81 25.16 27.73
CA ASN A 114 -28.36 24.50 26.54
C ASN A 114 -27.28 23.87 25.64
N LEU A 115 -26.12 24.51 25.49
CA LEU A 115 -25.02 23.95 24.68
C LEU A 115 -24.31 22.77 25.37
N THR A 116 -24.46 22.62 26.70
CA THR A 116 -23.89 21.48 27.43
C THR A 116 -24.83 20.27 27.43
N ASP A 117 -26.15 20.49 27.38
CA ASP A 117 -27.13 19.42 27.39
C ASP A 117 -27.25 18.74 26.02
N GLU A 118 -26.87 17.47 25.97
CA GLU A 118 -26.96 16.62 24.77
C GLU A 118 -28.42 16.36 24.31
N ASN A 119 -29.40 16.57 25.20
CA ASN A 119 -30.82 16.39 24.87
C ASN A 119 -31.46 17.63 24.25
N THR A 120 -30.77 18.77 24.27
CA THR A 120 -31.28 20.00 23.67
C THR A 120 -31.39 19.83 22.16
N PRO A 121 -32.54 20.15 21.54
CA PRO A 121 -32.73 20.04 20.10
C PRO A 121 -31.69 20.81 19.26
N ASP A 122 -31.24 20.21 18.15
CA ASP A 122 -30.24 20.79 17.24
C ASP A 122 -30.59 22.21 16.75
N HIS A 123 -31.89 22.53 16.58
CA HIS A 123 -32.32 23.86 16.15
C HIS A 123 -32.06 24.92 17.21
N ILE A 124 -32.22 24.58 18.50
CA ILE A 124 -31.92 25.47 19.62
C ILE A 124 -30.41 25.71 19.70
N HIS A 125 -29.58 24.66 19.61
CA HIS A 125 -28.12 24.80 19.54
C HIS A 125 -27.69 25.73 18.39
N THR A 126 -28.23 25.49 17.19
CA THR A 126 -27.94 26.30 16.01
C THR A 126 -28.29 27.77 16.24
N ASN A 127 -29.49 28.05 16.75
CA ASN A 127 -29.98 29.41 16.96
C ASN A 127 -29.21 30.13 18.07
N ILE A 128 -28.88 29.46 19.17
CA ILE A 128 -28.02 30.01 20.22
C ILE A 128 -26.63 30.37 19.66
N LEU A 129 -26.02 29.49 18.88
CA LEU A 129 -24.70 29.75 18.27
C LEU A 129 -24.73 30.93 17.30
N ILE A 130 -25.81 31.12 16.54
CA ILE A 130 -26.00 32.31 15.68
C ILE A 130 -25.98 33.59 16.52
N VAL A 131 -26.74 33.63 17.61
CA VAL A 131 -26.81 34.80 18.50
C VAL A 131 -25.45 35.06 19.18
N ILE A 132 -24.76 34.01 19.65
CA ILE A 132 -23.39 34.13 20.20
C ILE A 132 -22.43 34.68 19.15
N GLN A 133 -22.46 34.15 17.93
CA GLN A 133 -21.58 34.60 16.86
C GLN A 133 -21.80 36.10 16.58
N ASP A 134 -23.05 36.54 16.51
CA ASP A 134 -23.37 37.96 16.32
C ASP A 134 -22.95 38.82 17.51
N LEU A 135 -23.09 38.32 18.74
CA LEU A 135 -22.60 39.03 19.92
C LEU A 135 -21.07 39.14 19.92
N VAL A 136 -20.34 38.05 19.73
CA VAL A 136 -18.87 38.04 19.75
C VAL A 136 -18.29 38.89 18.61
N PHE A 137 -18.95 38.91 17.44
CA PHE A 137 -18.51 39.71 16.31
C PHE A 137 -18.77 41.23 16.49
N ASN A 138 -19.84 41.61 17.21
CA ASN A 138 -20.25 43.01 17.35
C ASN A 138 -20.04 43.61 18.76
N SER A 139 -19.75 42.82 19.79
CA SER A 139 -19.58 43.26 21.18
C SER A 139 -18.14 43.68 21.47
N ALA A 140 -17.99 44.67 22.37
CA ALA A 140 -16.69 45.06 22.91
C ALA A 140 -16.27 44.19 24.11
N ASP A 141 -17.23 43.60 24.84
CA ASP A 141 -16.95 42.75 26.00
C ASP A 141 -17.00 41.27 25.60
N VAL A 142 -15.89 40.81 25.05
CA VAL A 142 -15.72 39.42 24.63
C VAL A 142 -15.47 38.52 25.85
N HIS A 143 -14.92 39.06 26.93
CA HIS A 143 -14.58 38.29 28.14
C HIS A 143 -15.80 37.67 28.80
N ALA A 144 -16.99 38.26 28.63
CA ALA A 144 -18.25 37.66 29.03
C ALA A 144 -18.47 36.24 28.46
N PHE A 145 -17.86 35.90 27.31
CA PHE A 145 -18.00 34.60 26.66
C PHE A 145 -16.89 33.60 27.01
N SER A 146 -15.95 33.94 27.90
CA SER A 146 -14.83 33.06 28.23
C SER A 146 -15.27 31.71 28.83
N SER A 147 -16.38 31.70 29.58
CA SER A 147 -16.97 30.49 30.16
C SER A 147 -17.51 29.52 29.10
N LEU A 148 -17.87 30.01 27.91
CA LEU A 148 -18.35 29.19 26.80
C LEU A 148 -17.23 28.53 26.00
N PHE A 149 -16.00 29.04 26.09
CA PHE A 149 -14.90 28.59 25.23
C PHE A 149 -14.68 27.08 25.31
N GLY A 150 -14.62 26.52 26.52
CA GLY A 150 -14.41 25.08 26.70
C GLY A 150 -15.53 24.22 26.09
N ILE A 151 -16.78 24.67 26.24
CA ILE A 151 -17.96 23.98 25.69
C ILE A 151 -17.95 24.05 24.16
N LEU A 152 -17.67 25.23 23.60
CA LEU A 152 -17.59 25.44 22.16
C LEU A 152 -16.47 24.61 21.52
N SER A 153 -15.31 24.48 22.19
CA SER A 153 -14.22 23.61 21.73
C SER A 153 -14.64 22.15 21.70
N GLN A 154 -15.31 21.64 22.74
CA GLN A 154 -15.84 20.28 22.76
C GLN A 154 -16.85 20.03 21.63
N ILE A 155 -17.80 20.96 21.42
CA ILE A 155 -18.76 20.88 20.31
C ILE A 155 -18.04 20.88 18.96
N SER A 156 -16.95 21.65 18.81
CA SER A 156 -16.18 21.74 17.57
C SER A 156 -15.39 20.48 17.20
N GLU A 157 -15.02 19.68 18.21
CA GLU A 157 -14.25 18.44 18.06
C GLU A 157 -15.11 17.19 17.88
N GLY A 158 -16.44 17.32 18.08
CA GLY A 158 -17.39 16.23 17.92
C GLY A 158 -17.25 15.54 16.55
N LYS A 159 -16.94 14.24 16.57
CA LYS A 159 -16.81 13.40 15.36
C LYS A 159 -18.15 12.85 14.88
N ASP A 160 -19.22 13.64 14.99
CA ASP A 160 -20.54 13.17 14.59
C ASP A 160 -20.64 13.03 13.06
N LYS A 161 -21.34 11.99 12.60
CA LYS A 161 -21.57 11.74 11.17
C LYS A 161 -22.74 12.57 10.64
N ASP A 162 -23.68 12.95 11.50
CA ASP A 162 -24.84 13.74 11.13
C ASP A 162 -24.46 15.12 10.58
N MET A 163 -25.11 15.52 9.48
CA MET A 163 -24.79 16.75 8.77
C MET A 163 -25.21 18.00 9.54
N LYS A 164 -26.29 17.96 10.33
CA LYS A 164 -26.71 19.11 11.13
C LYS A 164 -25.73 19.35 12.27
N LYS A 165 -25.34 18.27 12.97
CA LYS A 165 -24.32 18.35 14.02
C LYS A 165 -22.95 18.81 13.52
N LYS A 166 -22.56 18.42 12.30
CA LYS A 166 -21.35 18.99 11.65
C LYS A 166 -21.46 20.50 11.41
N SER A 167 -22.64 20.99 11.03
CA SER A 167 -22.88 22.43 10.86
C SER A 167 -22.73 23.18 12.19
N ILE A 168 -23.31 22.62 13.27
CA ILE A 168 -23.17 23.12 14.65
C ILE A 168 -21.69 23.16 15.06
N GLY A 169 -20.95 22.06 14.87
CA GLY A 169 -19.51 22.00 15.15
C GLY A 169 -18.69 23.02 14.37
N LEU A 170 -19.03 23.28 13.11
CA LEU A 170 -18.36 24.31 12.30
C LEU A 170 -18.66 25.73 12.81
N MET A 171 -19.88 26.01 13.27
CA MET A 171 -20.24 27.30 13.90
C MET A 171 -19.48 27.49 15.21
N ALA A 172 -19.46 26.48 16.08
CA ALA A 172 -18.70 26.52 17.32
C ALA A 172 -17.20 26.77 17.07
N LYS A 173 -16.61 26.08 16.07
CA LYS A 173 -15.22 26.31 15.65
C LYS A 173 -14.93 27.74 15.21
N LYS A 174 -15.84 28.35 14.44
CA LYS A 174 -15.73 29.75 14.02
C LYS A 174 -15.75 30.69 15.23
N ILE A 175 -16.64 30.46 16.18
CA ILE A 175 -16.73 31.28 17.40
C ILE A 175 -15.44 31.13 18.22
N CYS A 176 -14.94 29.90 18.44
CA CYS A 176 -13.67 29.67 19.14
C CYS A 176 -12.51 30.42 18.48
N ALA A 177 -12.45 30.44 17.15
CA ALA A 177 -11.41 31.17 16.42
C ALA A 177 -11.49 32.69 16.66
N ILE A 178 -12.70 33.26 16.68
CA ILE A 178 -12.89 34.70 16.98
C ILE A 178 -12.46 34.99 18.43
N LEU A 179 -12.95 34.22 19.41
CA LEU A 179 -12.58 34.35 20.82
C LEU A 179 -11.05 34.23 21.03
N SER A 180 -10.42 33.24 20.39
CA SER A 180 -8.95 33.04 20.46
C SER A 180 -8.18 34.24 19.89
N SER A 181 -8.63 34.78 18.75
CA SER A 181 -8.01 35.97 18.16
C SER A 181 -8.13 37.23 19.01
N GLN A 182 -9.10 37.24 19.93
CA GLN A 182 -9.32 38.31 20.91
C GLN A 182 -8.64 38.01 22.27
N GLY A 183 -7.76 37.00 22.32
CA GLY A 183 -6.98 36.66 23.50
C GLY A 183 -7.72 35.80 24.54
N ILE A 184 -8.95 35.38 24.24
CA ILE A 184 -9.65 34.38 25.04
C ILE A 184 -9.21 33.02 24.54
N THR A 185 -8.07 32.59 25.04
CA THR A 185 -7.67 31.19 24.94
C THR A 185 -8.31 30.48 26.12
N GLY A 186 -9.04 29.40 25.87
CA GLY A 186 -9.35 28.45 26.93
C GLY A 186 -8.07 28.00 27.61
N HIS A 187 -8.18 27.44 28.81
CA HIS A 187 -7.09 26.70 29.40
C HIS A 187 -6.87 25.45 28.53
N SER A 188 -6.30 25.59 27.32
CA SER A 188 -5.49 24.50 26.77
C SER A 188 -4.46 24.29 27.86
N SER A 189 -4.63 23.19 28.60
CA SER A 189 -3.74 22.87 29.69
C SER A 189 -2.32 22.98 29.12
N SER A 190 -1.41 23.53 29.91
CA SER A 190 0.03 23.55 29.58
C SER A 190 0.53 22.18 29.09
N ASP A 191 -0.18 21.12 29.46
CA ASP A 191 0.02 19.74 29.05
C ASP A 191 -0.13 19.51 27.54
N GLU A 192 -1.08 20.17 26.85
CA GLU A 192 -1.30 19.97 25.41
C GLU A 192 -0.12 20.53 24.58
N VAL A 193 0.40 21.69 24.97
CA VAL A 193 1.59 22.28 24.35
C VAL A 193 2.83 21.43 24.63
N GLN A 194 2.94 20.87 25.83
CA GLN A 194 4.03 19.97 26.20
C GLN A 194 3.96 18.63 25.45
N GLU A 195 2.76 18.09 25.25
CA GLU A 195 2.52 16.87 24.49
C GLU A 195 2.86 17.06 23.00
N LEU A 196 2.41 18.16 22.40
CA LEU A 196 2.79 18.52 21.03
C LEU A 196 4.31 18.67 20.86
N LYS A 197 5.00 19.18 21.89
CA LYS A 197 6.47 19.26 21.89
C LYS A 197 7.13 17.87 21.90
N MET A 198 6.64 16.95 22.73
CA MET A 198 7.14 15.56 22.74
C MET A 198 6.86 14.85 21.40
N GLN A 199 5.67 15.04 20.83
CA GLN A 199 5.32 14.47 19.53
C GLN A 199 6.22 15.01 18.41
N ASN A 200 6.55 16.31 18.42
CA ASN A 200 7.49 16.89 17.46
C ASN A 200 8.91 16.33 17.60
N GLU A 201 9.40 16.14 18.83
CA GLU A 201 10.71 15.51 19.05
C GLU A 201 10.75 14.05 18.57
N GLU A 202 9.67 13.30 18.80
CA GLU A 202 9.56 11.92 18.33
C GLU A 202 9.48 11.84 16.80
N GLN A 203 8.68 12.70 16.17
CA GLN A 203 8.64 12.79 14.70
C GLN A 203 10.01 13.11 14.11
N LYS A 204 10.79 14.00 14.75
CA LYS A 204 12.16 14.31 14.33
C LYS A 204 13.07 13.09 14.38
N ARG A 205 12.96 12.25 15.42
CA ARG A 205 13.71 10.97 15.52
C ARG A 205 13.32 10.00 14.41
N GLN A 206 12.03 9.88 14.10
CA GLN A 206 11.57 9.00 13.03
C GLN A 206 12.05 9.46 11.64
N ILE A 207 12.08 10.76 11.39
CA ILE A 207 12.63 11.33 10.16
C ILE A 207 14.12 10.96 10.04
N GLU A 208 14.89 11.13 11.11
CA GLU A 208 16.32 10.78 11.12
C GLU A 208 16.59 9.29 10.84
N ILE A 209 15.78 8.40 11.42
CA ILE A 209 15.87 6.95 11.16
C ILE A 209 15.59 6.65 9.68
N LYS A 210 14.49 7.20 9.12
CA LYS A 210 14.15 7.01 7.71
C LYS A 210 15.22 7.56 6.77
N THR A 211 15.87 8.67 7.12
CA THR A 211 16.99 9.21 6.37
C THR A 211 18.16 8.21 6.33
N ARG A 212 18.52 7.60 7.46
CA ARG A 212 19.59 6.59 7.51
C ARG A 212 19.23 5.32 6.72
N GLU A 213 17.98 4.88 6.78
CA GLU A 213 17.49 3.73 5.99
C GLU A 213 17.58 4.00 4.48
N ASN A 214 17.22 5.22 4.04
CA ASN A 214 17.34 5.62 2.65
C ASN A 214 18.80 5.68 2.18
N GLU A 215 19.72 6.19 3.01
CA GLU A 215 21.16 6.19 2.72
C GLU A 215 21.74 4.77 2.61
N GLU A 216 21.23 3.81 3.39
CA GLU A 216 21.61 2.40 3.26
C GLU A 216 21.07 1.77 1.97
N LEU A 217 19.82 2.07 1.60
CA LEU A 217 19.24 1.62 0.34
C LEU A 217 20.02 2.16 -0.86
N GLN A 218 20.40 3.44 -0.83
CA GLN A 218 21.21 4.06 -1.87
C GLN A 218 22.55 3.35 -2.05
N ARG A 219 23.26 3.03 -0.95
CA ARG A 219 24.51 2.26 -0.99
C ARG A 219 24.33 0.87 -1.59
N LYS A 220 23.21 0.18 -1.29
CA LYS A 220 22.89 -1.12 -1.89
C LYS A 220 22.64 -1.04 -3.39
N ASP A 221 22.06 0.04 -3.88
CA ASP A 221 21.80 0.23 -5.30
C ASP A 221 23.07 0.63 -6.07
N GLU A 222 23.97 1.38 -5.46
CA GLU A 222 25.33 1.62 -5.98
C GLU A 222 26.10 0.31 -6.14
N ASP A 223 26.10 -0.56 -5.12
CA ASP A 223 26.73 -1.89 -5.17
C ASP A 223 26.15 -2.79 -6.28
N LYS A 224 24.82 -2.76 -6.48
CA LYS A 224 24.18 -3.50 -7.58
C LYS A 224 24.60 -2.95 -8.94
N THR A 225 24.72 -1.63 -9.08
CA THR A 225 25.15 -0.98 -10.31
C THR A 225 26.56 -1.41 -10.69
N ILE A 226 27.48 -1.47 -9.72
CA ILE A 226 28.84 -1.98 -9.92
C ILE A 226 28.82 -3.44 -10.40
N LYS A 227 28.04 -4.30 -9.74
CA LYS A 227 27.91 -5.73 -10.13
C LYS A 227 27.35 -5.91 -11.54
N ILE A 228 26.40 -5.08 -11.95
CA ILE A 228 25.84 -5.11 -13.31
C ILE A 228 26.94 -4.76 -14.33
N SER A 229 27.70 -3.70 -14.07
CA SER A 229 28.80 -3.29 -14.96
C SER A 229 29.88 -4.38 -15.09
N ASP A 230 30.22 -5.08 -14.01
CA ASP A 230 31.16 -6.20 -14.06
C ASP A 230 30.62 -7.39 -14.87
N ILE A 231 29.33 -7.70 -14.74
CA ILE A 231 28.69 -8.76 -15.55
C ILE A 231 28.70 -8.39 -17.03
N GLU A 232 28.39 -7.14 -17.38
CA GLU A 232 28.42 -6.66 -18.77
C GLU A 232 29.83 -6.74 -19.37
N ARG A 233 30.85 -6.35 -18.59
CA ARG A 233 32.26 -6.48 -19.00
C ARG A 233 32.64 -7.94 -19.27
N ASN A 234 32.27 -8.85 -18.38
CA ASN A 234 32.54 -10.28 -18.55
C ASN A 234 31.80 -10.87 -19.76
N GLN A 235 30.56 -10.44 -20.01
CA GLN A 235 29.81 -10.87 -21.21
C GLN A 235 30.47 -10.37 -22.49
N GLN A 236 30.98 -9.14 -22.50
CA GLN A 236 31.71 -8.60 -23.64
C GLN A 236 33.01 -9.38 -23.90
N GLU A 237 33.73 -9.77 -22.85
CA GLU A 237 34.94 -10.58 -22.96
C GLU A 237 34.64 -11.97 -23.53
N MET A 238 33.63 -12.68 -23.01
CA MET A 238 33.17 -13.95 -23.57
C MET A 238 32.75 -13.83 -25.03
N SER A 239 32.13 -12.71 -25.43
CA SER A 239 31.78 -12.47 -26.83
C SER A 239 33.02 -12.37 -27.72
N ARG A 240 34.09 -11.71 -27.26
CA ARG A 240 35.36 -11.61 -28.00
C ARG A 240 36.04 -12.97 -28.13
N GLU A 241 36.11 -13.75 -27.06
CA GLU A 241 36.67 -15.11 -27.07
C GLU A 241 35.92 -16.04 -28.02
N ASN A 242 34.59 -15.90 -28.09
CA ASN A 242 33.76 -16.68 -29.00
C ASN A 242 33.98 -16.29 -30.47
N GLU A 243 34.17 -14.99 -30.75
CA GLU A 243 34.56 -14.54 -32.09
C GLU A 243 35.94 -15.03 -32.51
N GLU A 244 36.91 -15.03 -31.60
CA GLU A 244 38.24 -15.59 -31.83
C GLU A 244 38.18 -17.09 -32.10
N SER A 245 37.43 -17.83 -31.29
CA SER A 245 37.21 -19.27 -31.48
C SER A 245 36.59 -19.59 -32.83
N LYS A 246 35.61 -18.77 -33.30
CA LYS A 246 35.03 -18.90 -34.65
C LYS A 246 36.07 -18.69 -35.75
N ARG A 247 37.00 -17.73 -35.59
CA ARG A 247 38.10 -17.51 -36.55
C ARG A 247 39.04 -18.72 -36.59
N ASN A 248 39.39 -19.27 -35.43
CA ASN A 248 40.25 -20.45 -35.32
C ASN A 248 39.60 -21.69 -35.98
N ILE A 249 38.30 -21.90 -35.79
CA ILE A 249 37.55 -22.97 -36.47
C ILE A 249 37.60 -22.79 -37.99
N ALA A 250 37.32 -21.59 -38.50
CA ALA A 250 37.37 -21.31 -39.93
C ALA A 250 38.78 -21.49 -40.53
N GLU A 251 39.84 -21.20 -39.77
CA GLU A 251 41.22 -21.47 -40.19
C GLU A 251 41.51 -22.98 -40.26
N LEU A 252 41.05 -23.75 -39.27
CA LEU A 252 41.19 -25.20 -39.26
C LEU A 252 40.46 -25.85 -40.44
N GLU A 253 39.24 -25.41 -40.75
CA GLU A 253 38.47 -25.90 -41.91
C GLU A 253 39.24 -25.70 -43.23
N ARG A 254 39.88 -24.54 -43.42
CA ARG A 254 40.73 -24.29 -44.60
C ARG A 254 41.93 -25.23 -44.68
N LYS A 255 42.59 -25.50 -43.54
CA LYS A 255 43.71 -26.44 -43.47
C LYS A 255 43.26 -27.86 -43.79
N ASP A 256 42.07 -28.25 -43.33
CA ASP A 256 41.50 -29.57 -43.59
C ASP A 256 41.13 -29.75 -45.06
N ASP A 257 40.57 -28.72 -45.71
CA ASP A 257 40.32 -28.71 -47.16
C ASP A 257 41.62 -28.84 -47.98
N ASP A 258 42.69 -28.14 -47.57
CA ASP A 258 43.99 -28.25 -48.24
C ASP A 258 44.65 -29.62 -48.00
N ASN A 259 44.51 -30.19 -46.80
CA ASN A 259 44.96 -31.54 -46.51
C ASN A 259 44.17 -32.58 -47.31
N LYS A 260 42.85 -32.41 -47.45
CA LYS A 260 41.99 -33.29 -48.25
C LYS A 260 42.43 -33.30 -49.72
N LYS A 261 42.75 -32.14 -50.31
CA LYS A 261 43.32 -32.06 -51.67
C LYS A 261 44.65 -32.82 -51.78
N LYS A 262 45.54 -32.68 -50.79
CA LYS A 262 46.81 -33.43 -50.76
C LYS A 262 46.60 -34.94 -50.65
N ILE A 263 45.63 -35.38 -49.84
CA ILE A 263 45.28 -36.81 -49.72
C ILE A 263 44.79 -37.34 -51.07
N THR A 264 43.87 -36.63 -51.74
CA THR A 264 43.38 -37.05 -53.07
C THR A 264 44.50 -37.12 -54.11
N GLU A 265 45.46 -36.19 -54.08
CA GLU A 265 46.64 -36.22 -54.95
C GLU A 265 47.54 -37.43 -54.65
N LEU A 266 47.80 -37.73 -53.37
CA LEU A 266 48.58 -38.89 -52.95
C LEU A 266 47.88 -40.21 -53.31
N GLU A 267 46.56 -40.31 -53.12
CA GLU A 267 45.75 -41.47 -53.52
C GLU A 267 45.84 -41.71 -55.03
N LYS A 268 45.81 -40.65 -55.84
CA LYS A 268 46.01 -40.73 -57.29
C LYS A 268 47.40 -41.27 -57.65
N GLN A 269 48.45 -40.76 -57.00
CA GLN A 269 49.82 -41.27 -57.19
C GLN A 269 49.98 -42.74 -56.77
N LEU A 270 49.29 -43.16 -55.70
CA LEU A 270 49.22 -44.55 -55.25
C LEU A 270 48.48 -45.47 -56.23
N ALA A 271 47.38 -44.99 -56.82
CA ALA A 271 46.64 -45.71 -57.84
C ALA A 271 47.47 -45.94 -59.11
N ASP A 272 48.24 -44.93 -59.52
CA ASP A 272 49.15 -45.04 -60.67
C ASP A 272 50.36 -45.95 -60.39
N SER A 273 50.73 -46.15 -59.12
CA SER A 273 51.88 -46.97 -58.70
C SER A 273 51.55 -48.45 -58.44
N ASN A 274 50.27 -48.80 -58.27
CA ASN A 274 49.83 -50.16 -57.93
C ASN A 274 49.24 -50.92 -59.13
N SER A 275 50.08 -51.21 -60.13
CA SER A 275 49.81 -52.29 -61.09
C SER A 275 50.26 -53.65 -60.54
N LYS A 276 49.58 -54.15 -59.49
CA LYS A 276 49.47 -55.59 -59.16
C LYS A 276 48.50 -55.79 -58.00
N PRO A 277 47.57 -56.76 -58.08
CA PRO A 277 46.51 -56.90 -57.10
C PRO A 277 47.06 -57.59 -55.85
N ASN A 278 46.83 -56.98 -54.68
CA ASN A 278 46.85 -57.75 -53.45
C ASN A 278 45.64 -57.38 -52.60
N THR A 279 44.74 -58.35 -52.56
CA THR A 279 43.51 -58.40 -51.78
C THR A 279 43.85 -58.52 -50.31
N ASN A 280 43.48 -57.55 -49.45
CA ASN A 280 42.87 -57.86 -48.16
C ASN A 280 42.52 -56.65 -47.27
N ILE A 281 41.40 -56.85 -46.55
CA ILE A 281 41.00 -56.27 -45.26
C ILE A 281 40.22 -54.96 -45.29
N GLN A 282 38.91 -55.19 -45.32
CA GLN A 282 37.85 -54.40 -44.72
C GLN A 282 37.80 -54.72 -43.20
N GLN A 283 37.99 -53.73 -42.34
CA GLN A 283 37.60 -53.83 -40.92
C GLN A 283 37.32 -52.43 -40.36
N VAL A 284 36.05 -52.02 -40.48
CA VAL A 284 35.51 -50.85 -39.79
C VAL A 284 35.35 -51.23 -38.32
N SER A 285 36.07 -50.52 -37.45
CA SER A 285 36.06 -50.71 -36.00
C SER A 285 34.69 -50.29 -35.45
N GLU A 286 33.89 -51.25 -35.00
CA GLU A 286 32.83 -50.98 -34.02
C GLU A 286 33.49 -50.38 -32.78
N LEU A 287 33.16 -49.12 -32.46
CA LEU A 287 33.48 -48.56 -31.15
C LEU A 287 32.75 -49.42 -30.11
N GLN A 288 33.51 -50.22 -29.38
CA GLN A 288 33.04 -50.84 -28.15
C GLN A 288 32.59 -49.72 -27.21
N SER A 289 31.30 -49.66 -26.94
CA SER A 289 30.74 -48.77 -25.92
C SER A 289 31.27 -49.22 -24.57
N ASP A 290 32.12 -48.41 -23.93
CA ASP A 290 32.57 -48.62 -22.55
C ASP A 290 31.40 -48.37 -21.57
N GLU A 291 30.38 -49.24 -21.60
CA GLU A 291 29.26 -49.17 -20.68
C GLU A 291 29.74 -49.36 -19.25
N ILE A 292 29.42 -48.41 -18.39
CA ILE A 292 29.81 -48.46 -16.98
C ILE A 292 28.79 -49.35 -16.25
N PRO A 293 29.21 -50.45 -15.61
CA PRO A 293 28.28 -51.29 -14.85
C PRO A 293 27.70 -50.51 -13.67
N ILE A 294 26.36 -50.51 -13.54
CA ILE A 294 25.65 -49.81 -12.48
C ILE A 294 25.17 -50.75 -11.37
N SER A 295 24.98 -50.19 -10.17
CA SER A 295 24.27 -50.86 -9.06
C SER A 295 23.37 -49.87 -8.33
N ILE A 296 22.28 -50.35 -7.72
CA ILE A 296 21.34 -49.50 -6.99
C ILE A 296 21.47 -49.77 -5.49
N THR A 297 21.72 -48.73 -4.70
CA THR A 297 21.70 -48.78 -3.24
C THR A 297 20.45 -48.10 -2.73
N CYS A 298 19.69 -48.83 -1.91
CA CYS A 298 18.45 -48.36 -1.30
C CYS A 298 18.55 -48.52 0.22
N PRO A 299 18.06 -47.56 1.02
CA PRO A 299 17.83 -47.82 2.44
C PRO A 299 16.76 -48.90 2.60
N SER A 300 16.83 -49.71 3.66
CA SER A 300 15.75 -50.63 4.00
C SER A 300 14.44 -49.85 4.20
N GLY A 301 13.32 -50.35 3.68
CA GLY A 301 12.04 -49.69 3.88
C GLY A 301 10.90 -50.29 3.05
N SER A 302 9.94 -49.46 2.67
CA SER A 302 8.63 -49.86 2.14
C SER A 302 8.62 -50.25 0.65
N TYR A 303 9.49 -51.19 0.26
CA TYR A 303 9.48 -51.78 -1.07
C TYR A 303 9.81 -53.28 -1.02
N THR A 304 9.44 -54.02 -2.06
CA THR A 304 9.97 -55.35 -2.36
C THR A 304 10.91 -55.26 -3.57
N LYS A 305 12.01 -56.02 -3.57
CA LYS A 305 12.92 -56.15 -4.71
C LYS A 305 12.81 -57.56 -5.25
N LYS A 306 12.65 -57.71 -6.56
CA LYS A 306 12.71 -59.03 -7.21
C LYS A 306 14.16 -59.49 -7.31
N GLU A 307 14.43 -60.70 -6.83
CA GLU A 307 15.78 -61.28 -6.84
C GLU A 307 16.32 -61.40 -8.27
N GLY A 308 17.59 -61.02 -8.47
CA GLY A 308 18.22 -61.03 -9.79
C GLY A 308 17.84 -59.87 -10.73
N GLU A 309 16.93 -58.98 -10.34
CA GLU A 309 16.46 -57.86 -11.17
C GLU A 309 16.64 -56.50 -10.49
N PHE A 310 16.63 -55.44 -11.30
CA PHE A 310 16.53 -54.04 -10.83
C PHE A 310 15.08 -53.57 -10.68
N THR A 311 14.16 -54.51 -10.42
CA THR A 311 12.73 -54.24 -10.23
C THR A 311 12.43 -54.02 -8.75
N TYR A 312 11.97 -52.81 -8.42
CA TYR A 312 11.57 -52.40 -7.07
C TYR A 312 10.08 -52.03 -7.06
N THR A 313 9.30 -52.69 -6.21
CA THR A 313 7.85 -52.46 -6.07
C THR A 313 7.56 -51.75 -4.76
N SER A 314 7.04 -50.54 -4.84
CA SER A 314 6.63 -49.77 -3.65
C SER A 314 5.45 -50.43 -2.93
N ILE A 315 5.53 -50.53 -1.60
CA ILE A 315 4.46 -51.06 -0.74
C ILE A 315 3.61 -49.92 -0.17
N LEU A 316 4.22 -48.76 0.11
CA LEU A 316 3.54 -47.59 0.68
C LEU A 316 3.59 -46.39 -0.28
N SER A 317 2.60 -45.52 -0.18
CA SER A 317 2.53 -44.24 -0.91
C SER A 317 3.37 -43.18 -0.21
N GLU A 318 4.67 -43.19 -0.47
CA GLU A 318 5.62 -42.19 0.06
C GLU A 318 6.75 -41.93 -0.95
N GLN A 319 7.46 -40.83 -0.76
CA GLN A 319 8.61 -40.47 -1.58
C GLN A 319 9.76 -41.47 -1.35
N LYS A 320 10.39 -41.93 -2.44
CA LYS A 320 11.49 -42.88 -2.42
C LYS A 320 12.62 -42.38 -3.29
N THR A 321 13.84 -42.39 -2.76
CA THR A 321 15.05 -42.04 -3.51
C THR A 321 15.93 -43.27 -3.64
N PHE A 322 16.27 -43.62 -4.88
CA PHE A 322 17.11 -44.76 -5.23
C PHE A 322 18.45 -44.22 -5.72
N SER A 323 19.54 -44.57 -5.04
CA SER A 323 20.88 -44.11 -5.41
C SER A 323 21.51 -45.07 -6.42
N ILE A 324 22.03 -44.56 -7.52
CA ILE A 324 22.71 -45.35 -8.55
C ILE A 324 24.22 -45.15 -8.43
N ASN A 325 24.95 -46.25 -8.34
CA ASN A 325 26.41 -46.36 -8.32
C ASN A 325 26.92 -46.86 -9.69
N PRO A 326 28.20 -46.62 -10.05
CA PRO A 326 29.25 -46.03 -9.23
C PRO A 326 29.11 -44.51 -9.09
N ALA A 327 29.68 -43.98 -8.00
CA ALA A 327 29.89 -42.55 -7.89
C ALA A 327 30.75 -42.07 -9.07
N VAL A 328 30.22 -41.11 -9.80
CA VAL A 328 30.99 -40.38 -10.80
C VAL A 328 32.13 -39.63 -10.08
N GLN A 329 33.34 -39.59 -10.66
CA GLN A 329 34.52 -38.97 -10.02
C GLN A 329 35.11 -37.80 -10.81
N LYS A 330 35.38 -37.99 -12.10
CA LYS A 330 35.95 -36.97 -13.00
C LYS A 330 35.65 -37.31 -14.46
N GLY A 331 35.33 -36.31 -15.27
CA GLY A 331 35.08 -36.47 -16.70
C GLY A 331 33.67 -36.06 -17.14
N ILE A 332 33.35 -36.36 -18.40
CA ILE A 332 32.04 -36.14 -18.99
C ILE A 332 31.26 -37.46 -18.90
N TYR A 333 30.09 -37.40 -18.28
CA TYR A 333 29.18 -38.52 -18.15
C TYR A 333 27.85 -38.18 -18.76
N ARG A 334 27.21 -39.20 -19.34
CA ARG A 334 25.84 -39.14 -19.80
C ARG A 334 25.05 -40.23 -19.09
N CYS A 335 24.01 -39.83 -18.38
CA CYS A 335 23.07 -40.75 -17.76
C CYS A 335 21.75 -40.67 -18.52
N GLU A 336 21.27 -41.81 -18.99
CA GLU A 336 20.03 -41.91 -19.72
C GLU A 336 18.99 -42.68 -18.91
N PHE A 337 17.75 -42.22 -18.96
CA PHE A 337 16.63 -42.99 -18.42
C PHE A 337 15.41 -42.88 -19.34
N LYS A 338 14.63 -43.96 -19.37
CA LYS A 338 13.35 -44.02 -20.08
C LYS A 338 12.19 -44.03 -19.09
N ALA A 339 11.25 -43.11 -19.26
CA ALA A 339 10.07 -43.00 -18.40
C ALA A 339 8.91 -43.83 -18.97
N ASN A 340 8.85 -45.14 -18.70
CA ASN A 340 7.76 -46.00 -19.22
C ASN A 340 6.36 -45.49 -18.85
N LYS A 341 6.20 -44.95 -17.64
CA LYS A 341 5.00 -44.25 -17.19
C LYS A 341 5.38 -43.11 -16.25
N VAL A 342 4.90 -41.91 -16.54
CA VAL A 342 5.17 -40.70 -15.77
C VAL A 342 4.07 -40.53 -14.71
N SER A 343 4.48 -40.35 -13.46
CA SER A 343 3.61 -39.98 -12.35
C SER A 343 3.88 -38.56 -11.92
N ASN A 344 2.92 -37.93 -11.22
CA ASN A 344 2.98 -36.52 -10.84
C ASN A 344 4.23 -36.07 -10.04
N ASN A 345 5.09 -37.00 -9.63
CA ASN A 345 6.30 -36.75 -8.84
C ASN A 345 7.48 -37.61 -9.33
N LEU A 346 7.76 -37.64 -10.63
CA LEU A 346 9.01 -38.20 -11.16
C LEU A 346 10.14 -37.16 -11.14
N TRP A 347 11.26 -37.52 -10.51
CA TRP A 347 12.46 -36.71 -10.35
C TRP A 347 13.67 -37.54 -10.76
N PHE A 348 14.55 -36.98 -11.58
CA PHE A 348 15.76 -37.66 -12.03
C PHE A 348 16.94 -36.69 -12.01
N GLY A 349 18.10 -37.12 -11.51
CA GLY A 349 19.24 -36.23 -11.41
C GLY A 349 20.44 -36.83 -10.70
N ILE A 350 21.29 -35.94 -10.21
CA ILE A 350 22.53 -36.26 -9.51
C ILE A 350 22.50 -35.65 -8.11
N MET A 351 23.19 -36.31 -7.19
CA MET A 351 23.36 -35.82 -5.82
C MET A 351 24.79 -36.07 -5.36
N LYS A 352 25.20 -35.35 -4.33
CA LYS A 352 26.52 -35.51 -3.73
C LYS A 352 26.70 -36.94 -3.21
N TYR A 353 27.87 -37.51 -3.46
CA TYR A 353 28.21 -38.84 -2.95
C TYR A 353 28.07 -38.92 -1.42
N GLY A 354 27.46 -40.00 -0.93
CA GLY A 354 27.19 -40.21 0.48
C GLY A 354 25.96 -39.49 1.01
N LEU A 355 25.28 -38.64 0.22
CA LEU A 355 24.00 -38.08 0.62
C LEU A 355 22.94 -39.18 0.67
N ALA A 356 22.42 -39.46 1.86
CA ALA A 356 21.32 -40.40 2.05
C ALA A 356 20.02 -39.63 2.29
N ILE A 357 19.02 -39.86 1.44
CA ILE A 357 17.68 -39.28 1.58
C ILE A 357 16.74 -40.38 2.10
N PRO A 358 16.20 -40.27 3.32
CA PRO A 358 15.32 -41.30 3.88
C PRO A 358 13.98 -41.33 3.15
N PHE A 359 13.28 -42.47 3.18
CA PHE A 359 11.92 -42.56 2.65
C PHE A 359 10.97 -41.61 3.37
N GLY A 360 9.98 -41.10 2.62
CA GLY A 360 9.09 -40.04 3.06
C GLY A 360 9.67 -38.62 2.90
N GLN A 361 10.98 -38.50 2.63
CA GLN A 361 11.63 -37.25 2.24
C GLN A 361 11.92 -37.22 0.74
N HIS A 362 12.25 -36.05 0.19
CA HIS A 362 12.57 -35.90 -1.22
C HIS A 362 13.76 -34.95 -1.42
N ALA A 363 14.45 -35.07 -2.55
CA ALA A 363 15.68 -34.32 -2.81
C ALA A 363 15.50 -32.78 -2.83
N HIS A 364 14.28 -32.27 -2.93
CA HIS A 364 13.98 -30.83 -2.88
C HIS A 364 13.66 -30.31 -1.48
N SER A 365 13.46 -31.16 -0.48
CA SER A 365 13.29 -30.69 0.90
C SER A 365 14.64 -30.30 1.52
N SER A 366 14.60 -29.33 2.43
CA SER A 366 15.75 -29.03 3.29
C SER A 366 15.96 -30.21 4.27
N PRO A 367 17.20 -30.67 4.50
CA PRO A 367 18.47 -30.08 4.08
C PRO A 367 19.04 -30.64 2.76
N TYR A 368 18.36 -31.58 2.10
CA TYR A 368 18.90 -32.37 0.98
C TYR A 368 19.05 -31.56 -0.33
N CYS A 369 18.23 -30.52 -0.48
CA CYS A 369 18.21 -29.72 -1.70
C CYS A 369 19.52 -29.02 -2.02
N LYS A 370 20.36 -28.73 -1.01
CA LYS A 370 21.62 -27.98 -1.16
C LYS A 370 22.75 -28.77 -1.82
N ASP A 371 22.64 -30.09 -1.86
CA ASP A 371 23.66 -31.04 -2.35
C ASP A 371 23.12 -31.90 -3.50
N SER A 372 22.06 -31.42 -4.18
CA SER A 372 21.33 -32.16 -5.20
C SER A 372 21.00 -31.29 -6.40
N MET A 373 20.95 -31.92 -7.57
CA MET A 373 20.44 -31.32 -8.79
C MET A 373 19.58 -32.33 -9.53
N PHE A 374 18.33 -31.97 -9.82
CA PHE A 374 17.38 -32.90 -10.42
C PHE A 374 16.41 -32.18 -11.36
N PHE A 375 16.02 -32.92 -12.37
CA PHE A 375 15.01 -32.58 -13.33
C PHE A 375 13.67 -33.16 -12.88
N HIS A 376 12.66 -32.32 -12.81
CA HIS A 376 11.31 -32.70 -12.46
C HIS A 376 10.48 -32.90 -13.74
N GLN A 377 9.58 -33.87 -13.72
CA GLN A 377 8.72 -34.22 -14.86
C GLN A 377 7.97 -33.06 -15.53
N ASN A 378 7.71 -31.94 -14.85
CA ASN A 378 7.08 -30.77 -15.46
C ASN A 378 8.04 -29.83 -16.21
N GLY A 379 9.29 -30.23 -16.45
CA GLY A 379 10.28 -29.43 -17.17
C GLY A 379 11.09 -28.46 -16.29
N LYS A 380 10.91 -28.50 -14.96
CA LYS A 380 11.69 -27.68 -14.03
C LYS A 380 12.99 -28.38 -13.65
N LEU A 381 14.10 -27.65 -13.74
CA LEU A 381 15.38 -28.05 -13.19
C LEU A 381 15.52 -27.42 -11.81
N TYR A 382 15.94 -28.19 -10.82
CA TYR A 382 16.28 -27.67 -9.51
C TYR A 382 17.74 -27.95 -9.20
N GLN A 383 18.44 -26.97 -8.67
CA GLN A 383 19.84 -27.06 -8.29
C GLN A 383 20.06 -26.31 -6.98
N ASN A 384 20.58 -26.99 -5.96
CA ASN A 384 20.90 -26.37 -4.67
C ASN A 384 19.71 -25.60 -4.07
N GLY A 385 18.49 -26.15 -4.23
CA GLY A 385 17.22 -25.54 -3.80
C GLY A 385 16.66 -24.43 -4.69
N LYS A 386 17.35 -24.04 -5.77
CA LYS A 386 16.86 -23.04 -6.74
C LYS A 386 16.16 -23.72 -7.91
N CYS A 387 15.04 -23.17 -8.36
CA CYS A 387 14.25 -23.68 -9.47
C CYS A 387 14.49 -22.84 -10.75
N THR A 388 14.73 -23.51 -11.86
CA THR A 388 14.81 -22.94 -13.20
C THR A 388 13.76 -23.59 -14.10
N ALA A 389 12.93 -22.78 -14.75
CA ALA A 389 11.91 -23.24 -15.70
C ALA A 389 12.41 -23.10 -17.15
N GLY A 390 11.65 -23.66 -18.11
CA GLY A 390 11.90 -23.48 -19.54
C GLY A 390 12.15 -24.77 -20.34
N ASN A 391 12.30 -25.93 -19.68
CA ASN A 391 12.44 -27.20 -20.38
C ASN A 391 11.08 -27.84 -20.67
N GLN A 392 11.06 -28.80 -21.60
CA GLN A 392 9.89 -29.59 -21.92
C GLN A 392 9.55 -30.56 -20.78
N ALA A 393 8.25 -30.76 -20.53
CA ALA A 393 7.77 -31.77 -19.59
C ALA A 393 7.98 -33.19 -20.14
N ILE A 394 8.30 -34.12 -19.25
CA ILE A 394 8.49 -35.55 -19.53
C ILE A 394 7.12 -36.22 -19.64
N LYS A 395 6.93 -37.05 -20.67
CA LYS A 395 5.72 -37.82 -20.95
C LYS A 395 6.00 -39.32 -20.92
N ASP A 396 4.93 -40.10 -20.93
CA ASP A 396 5.02 -41.56 -21.04
C ASP A 396 5.84 -41.97 -22.26
N ASN A 397 6.80 -42.87 -22.03
CA ASN A 397 7.78 -43.40 -22.98
C ASN A 397 8.87 -42.43 -23.46
N ASP A 398 8.95 -41.22 -22.90
CA ASP A 398 10.06 -40.31 -23.20
C ASP A 398 11.39 -40.87 -22.67
N SER A 399 12.47 -40.63 -23.42
CA SER A 399 13.85 -40.87 -22.97
C SER A 399 14.52 -39.53 -22.67
N VAL A 400 15.16 -39.44 -21.52
CA VAL A 400 15.83 -38.23 -21.04
C VAL A 400 17.28 -38.54 -20.81
N ALA A 401 18.15 -37.69 -21.37
CA ALA A 401 19.58 -37.77 -21.17
C ALA A 401 20.07 -36.54 -20.39
N LEU A 402 20.82 -36.82 -19.33
CA LEU A 402 21.54 -35.82 -18.56
C LEU A 402 23.04 -35.94 -18.86
N GLU A 403 23.59 -34.93 -19.50
CA GLU A 403 25.03 -34.82 -19.78
C GLU A 403 25.66 -33.82 -18.82
N PHE A 404 26.63 -34.27 -18.05
CA PHE A 404 27.30 -33.43 -17.06
C PHE A 404 28.81 -33.65 -17.07
N TYR A 405 29.51 -32.60 -16.69
CA TYR A 405 30.95 -32.58 -16.58
C TYR A 405 31.37 -32.38 -15.12
N MET A 406 32.30 -33.20 -14.68
CA MET A 406 32.90 -33.09 -13.35
C MET A 406 34.40 -32.89 -13.45
N TYR A 407 34.84 -31.70 -13.02
CA TYR A 407 36.23 -31.26 -13.17
C TYR A 407 37.20 -32.02 -12.25
N TYR A 408 36.81 -32.25 -11.00
CA TYR A 408 37.53 -33.07 -10.01
C TYR A 408 36.55 -33.62 -8.96
N THR A 409 36.99 -34.65 -8.23
CA THR A 409 36.20 -35.30 -7.19
C THR A 409 35.94 -34.35 -6.02
N GLY A 410 34.66 -34.16 -5.67
CA GLY A 410 34.24 -33.22 -4.61
C GLY A 410 34.04 -31.77 -5.08
N GLY A 411 34.25 -31.48 -6.36
CA GLY A 411 33.98 -30.17 -6.97
C GLY A 411 32.51 -29.94 -7.32
N SER A 412 32.22 -28.74 -7.85
CA SER A 412 30.91 -28.42 -8.42
C SER A 412 30.66 -29.20 -9.71
N VAL A 413 29.42 -29.67 -9.92
CA VAL A 413 29.00 -30.29 -11.17
C VAL A 413 28.41 -29.25 -12.12
N THR A 414 28.84 -29.27 -13.38
CA THR A 414 28.28 -28.42 -14.45
C THR A 414 27.48 -29.30 -15.41
N VAL A 415 26.22 -28.93 -15.65
CA VAL A 415 25.40 -29.55 -16.70
C VAL A 415 25.87 -29.02 -18.04
N LEU A 416 26.26 -29.92 -18.93
CA LEU A 416 26.62 -29.54 -20.30
C LEU A 416 25.37 -29.46 -21.17
N SER A 417 24.43 -30.39 -20.98
CA SER A 417 23.23 -30.49 -21.79
C SER A 417 22.19 -31.35 -21.09
N LEU A 418 20.93 -30.94 -21.23
CA LEU A 418 19.76 -31.71 -20.84
C LEU A 418 18.85 -31.79 -22.06
N LYS A 419 18.62 -32.99 -22.56
CA LYS A 419 17.84 -33.20 -23.79
C LYS A 419 16.75 -34.23 -23.57
N LEU A 420 15.55 -33.87 -24.00
CA LEU A 420 14.48 -34.82 -24.26
C LEU A 420 14.76 -35.44 -25.63
N GLN A 421 14.95 -36.76 -25.70
CA GLN A 421 15.28 -37.43 -26.95
C GLN A 421 14.00 -37.84 -27.68
N ALA A 422 13.74 -37.21 -28.84
CA ALA A 422 12.58 -37.51 -29.67
C ALA A 422 12.78 -38.72 -30.61
N ALA A 423 14.01 -39.23 -30.75
CA ALA A 423 14.37 -40.45 -31.50
C ALA A 423 15.84 -40.83 -31.24
N THR A 424 16.19 -42.10 -31.44
CA THR A 424 17.45 -42.79 -31.13
C THR A 424 18.73 -42.29 -31.82
N GLN A 425 18.72 -41.14 -32.49
CA GLN A 425 19.91 -40.61 -33.15
C GLN A 425 20.62 -39.61 -32.26
N VAL A 426 21.72 -40.06 -31.66
CA VAL A 426 22.54 -39.21 -30.81
C VAL A 426 23.92 -39.02 -31.44
N ARG A 427 24.32 -37.76 -31.59
CA ARG A 427 25.74 -37.41 -31.77
C ARG A 427 26.43 -37.60 -30.42
N ASN A 428 27.28 -38.62 -30.32
CA ASN A 428 28.17 -38.78 -29.17
C ASN A 428 29.11 -37.58 -29.08
N ILE A 429 29.26 -37.02 -27.88
CA ILE A 429 30.30 -36.03 -27.59
C ILE A 429 31.62 -36.81 -27.44
N PRO A 430 32.70 -36.47 -28.15
CA PRO A 430 33.98 -37.16 -28.00
C PRO A 430 34.42 -37.22 -26.53
N GLY A 431 34.65 -38.44 -26.02
CA GLY A 431 35.10 -38.68 -24.64
C GLY A 431 34.01 -38.78 -23.58
N SER A 432 32.72 -38.74 -23.93
CA SER A 432 31.64 -39.03 -22.97
C SER A 432 31.58 -40.51 -22.62
N LYS A 433 31.47 -40.84 -21.33
CA LYS A 433 31.13 -42.20 -20.88
C LYS A 433 29.63 -42.33 -20.72
N GLU A 434 29.06 -43.41 -21.23
CA GLU A 434 27.61 -43.63 -21.25
C GLU A 434 27.16 -44.56 -20.12
N MET A 435 26.10 -44.17 -19.42
CA MET A 435 25.37 -44.99 -18.44
C MET A 435 23.95 -45.12 -18.95
N LYS A 436 23.60 -46.31 -19.44
CA LYS A 436 22.25 -46.64 -19.92
C LYS A 436 21.47 -47.44 -18.89
N TRP A 437 20.17 -47.21 -18.86
CA TRP A 437 19.19 -48.01 -18.14
C TRP A 437 17.99 -48.25 -19.06
N GLU A 438 17.67 -49.53 -19.30
CA GLU A 438 16.49 -49.94 -20.07
C GLU A 438 15.31 -50.31 -19.16
#